data_AF-A0A9K3DDI1-F1
#
_entry.id   AF-A0A9K3DDI1-F1
#
_cell.length_a   1.000
_cell.length_b   1.000
_cell.length_c   1.000
_cell.angle_alpha   90.00
_cell.angle_beta   90.00
_cell.angle_gamma   90.00
#
_symmetry.space_group_name_H-M   'P 1'
#
loop_
_entity.id
_entity.type
_entity.pdbx_description
1 polymer ?
#
loop_
_entity_poly.entity_id
_entity_poly.type
_entity_poly.pdbx_seq_one_letter_code
_entity_poly.pdbx_strand_id
1 'polypeptide(L)'
;MYEDADDAVASLTACGSPHYVAPEIISKKPYDGRKADVWSLGIVLFFMLTGKRPFEGRTFESLFHKIRHQEAMFPTFLHQEAMFPTFHL
;
A
#
# COMPACT_ATOMS: atom_id res chain seq x y z
N MET A 1 -1.47 -22.32 34.51
CA MET A 1 -1.91 -22.94 33.24
C MET A 1 -3.09 -22.11 32.76
N TYR A 2 -2.83 -21.15 31.88
CA TYR A 2 -3.85 -20.33 31.24
C TYR A 2 -3.90 -20.79 29.80
N GLU A 3 -4.86 -21.66 29.49
CA GLU A 3 -5.15 -22.03 28.12
C GLU A 3 -6.01 -20.92 27.49
N ASP A 4 -5.47 -20.41 26.40
CA ASP A 4 -6.12 -20.14 25.13
C ASP A 4 -6.99 -18.89 24.89
N ALA A 5 -6.80 -18.46 23.63
CA ALA A 5 -7.64 -17.59 22.82
C ALA A 5 -7.70 -16.11 23.20
N ASP A 6 -6.75 -15.31 22.68
CA ASP A 6 -7.08 -14.01 22.03
C ASP A 6 -5.93 -13.40 21.18
N ASP A 7 -4.94 -14.19 20.73
CA ASP A 7 -3.93 -13.75 19.74
C ASP A 7 -4.50 -13.62 18.30
N ALA A 8 -5.82 -13.53 18.14
CA ALA A 8 -6.49 -13.52 16.84
C ALA A 8 -7.50 -12.38 16.68
N VAL A 9 -7.38 -11.29 17.44
CA VAL A 9 -7.86 -10.00 16.90
C VAL A 9 -6.83 -9.54 15.87
N ALA A 10 -6.86 -10.16 14.68
CA ALA A 10 -6.40 -9.50 13.47
C ALA A 10 -7.05 -8.12 13.49
N SER A 11 -6.25 -7.08 13.72
CA SER A 11 -6.71 -5.73 14.03
C SER A 11 -7.71 -5.26 12.97
N LEU A 12 -9.01 -5.42 13.24
CA LEU A 12 -10.12 -4.84 12.45
C LEU A 12 -10.19 -3.32 12.62
N THR A 13 -9.25 -2.73 13.37
CA THR A 13 -9.05 -1.31 13.46
C THR A 13 -8.43 -0.83 12.15
N ALA A 14 -9.22 -0.17 11.31
CA ALA A 14 -8.73 0.70 10.25
C ALA A 14 -7.97 1.89 10.89
N CYS A 15 -6.82 1.61 11.49
CA CYS A 15 -5.94 2.57 12.18
C CYS A 15 -4.84 3.10 11.23
N GLY A 16 -4.68 2.50 10.06
CA GLY A 16 -3.77 2.97 9.02
C GLY A 16 -4.45 3.97 8.09
N SER A 17 -3.73 5.02 7.68
CA SER A 17 -4.18 5.82 6.54
C SER A 17 -4.24 4.92 5.30
N PRO A 18 -5.39 4.79 4.60
CA PRO A 18 -5.57 3.82 3.51
C PRO A 18 -4.66 4.04 2.31
N HIS A 19 -3.92 5.15 2.30
CA HIS A 19 -2.94 5.51 1.30
C HIS A 19 -1.72 4.58 1.25
N TYR A 20 -1.45 3.83 2.32
CA TYR A 20 -0.31 2.91 2.39
C TYR A 20 -0.69 1.45 2.09
N VAL A 21 -1.99 1.15 1.94
CA VAL A 21 -2.46 -0.22 1.83
C VAL A 21 -2.14 -0.81 0.46
N ALA A 22 -1.60 -2.04 0.46
CA ALA A 22 -1.26 -2.77 -0.76
C ALA A 22 -2.52 -3.24 -1.52
N PRO A 23 -2.48 -3.31 -2.87
CA PRO A 23 -3.65 -3.66 -3.69
C PRO A 23 -4.20 -5.07 -3.39
N GLU A 24 -3.36 -6.01 -2.97
CA GLU A 24 -3.74 -7.36 -2.57
C GLU A 24 -4.56 -7.39 -1.28
N ILE A 25 -4.27 -6.49 -0.32
CA ILE A 25 -5.02 -6.33 0.92
C ILE A 25 -6.41 -5.76 0.60
N ILE A 26 -6.51 -4.75 -0.26
CA ILE A 26 -7.79 -4.19 -0.73
C ILE A 26 -8.62 -5.25 -1.45
N SER A 27 -7.94 -6.16 -2.17
CA SER A 27 -8.57 -7.26 -2.89
C SER A 27 -9.04 -8.40 -1.98
N LYS A 28 -8.81 -8.34 -0.66
CA LYS A 28 -9.12 -9.39 0.33
C LYS A 28 -8.58 -10.77 -0.08
N LYS A 29 -7.43 -10.79 -0.76
CA LYS A 29 -6.74 -12.03 -1.12
C LYS A 29 -5.77 -12.41 0.00
N PRO A 30 -5.45 -13.72 0.15
CA PRO A 30 -4.28 -14.10 0.93
C PRO A 30 -3.05 -13.33 0.42
N TYR A 31 -2.29 -12.73 1.34
CA TYR A 31 -1.14 -11.90 1.01
C TYR A 31 0.06 -12.27 1.90
N ASP A 32 1.27 -12.01 1.40
CA ASP A 32 2.50 -12.06 2.20
C ASP A 32 2.70 -10.70 2.86
N GLY A 33 2.68 -10.64 4.19
CA GLY A 33 2.87 -9.40 4.95
C GLY A 33 4.14 -8.65 4.55
N ARG A 34 5.22 -9.37 4.22
CA ARG A 34 6.49 -8.74 3.80
C ARG A 34 6.34 -7.96 2.49
N LYS A 35 5.54 -8.46 1.54
CA LYS A 35 5.29 -7.77 0.26
C LYS A 35 4.43 -6.52 0.48
N ALA A 36 3.44 -6.61 1.37
CA ALA A 36 2.62 -5.46 1.75
C ALA A 36 3.44 -4.37 2.49
N ASP A 37 4.42 -4.76 3.31
CA ASP A 37 5.33 -3.82 3.96
C ASP A 37 6.23 -3.12 2.93
N VAL A 38 6.77 -3.87 1.95
CA VAL A 38 7.56 -3.28 0.85
C VAL A 38 6.73 -2.28 0.04
N TRP A 39 5.46 -2.59 -0.25
CA TRP A 39 4.55 -1.63 -0.87
C TRP A 39 4.43 -0.35 -0.04
N SER A 40 4.12 -0.49 1.26
CA SER A 40 3.97 0.64 2.18
C SER A 40 5.24 1.50 2.26
N LEU A 41 6.41 0.85 2.31
CA LEU A 41 7.72 1.52 2.27
C LEU A 41 7.94 2.30 0.96
N GLY A 42 7.50 1.76 -0.18
CA GLY A 42 7.54 2.47 -1.46
C GLY A 42 6.73 3.77 -1.45
N ILE A 43 5.54 3.75 -0.87
CA ILE A 43 4.70 4.95 -0.70
C ILE A 43 5.37 5.99 0.20
N VAL A 44 5.95 5.55 1.32
CA VAL A 44 6.67 6.43 2.27
C VAL A 44 7.91 7.03 1.60
N LEU A 45 8.70 6.23 0.90
CA LEU A 45 9.87 6.69 0.15
C LEU A 45 9.48 7.72 -0.91
N PHE A 46 8.43 7.43 -1.68
CA PHE A 46 7.91 8.39 -2.66
C PHE A 46 7.49 9.70 -2.00
N PHE A 47 6.81 9.65 -0.86
CA PHE A 47 6.41 10.83 -0.11
C PHE A 47 7.61 11.63 0.39
N MET A 48 8.66 10.96 0.88
CA MET A 48 9.90 11.63 1.31
C MET A 48 10.62 12.33 0.15
N LEU A 49 10.58 11.75 -1.06
CA LEU A 49 11.24 12.32 -2.25
C LEU A 49 10.46 13.45 -2.90
N THR A 50 9.12 13.41 -2.86
CA THR A 50 8.27 14.31 -3.64
C THR A 50 7.43 15.26 -2.80
N GLY A 51 7.30 15.00 -1.49
CA GLY A 51 6.37 15.68 -0.60
C GLY A 51 4.89 15.41 -0.93
N LYS A 52 4.59 14.50 -1.87
CA LYS A 52 3.23 14.16 -2.33
C LYS A 52 3.00 12.66 -2.25
N ARG A 53 1.74 12.26 -2.08
CA ARG A 53 1.37 10.83 -2.14
C ARG A 53 1.19 10.39 -3.59
N PRO A 54 1.61 9.18 -3.95
CA PRO A 54 1.46 8.68 -5.32
C PRO A 54 0.00 8.39 -5.66
N PHE A 55 -0.81 7.97 -4.68
CA PHE A 55 -2.24 7.71 -4.85
C PHE A 55 -3.06 8.65 -3.95
N GLU A 56 -4.01 9.36 -4.54
CA GLU A 56 -4.99 10.19 -3.83
C GLU A 56 -6.36 10.10 -4.49
N GLY A 57 -7.41 10.09 -3.67
CA GLY A 57 -8.80 10.02 -4.12
C GLY A 57 -9.69 10.91 -3.25
N ARG A 58 -10.76 11.45 -3.83
CA ARG A 58 -11.77 12.23 -3.08
C ARG A 58 -12.62 11.36 -2.16
N THR A 59 -12.72 10.06 -2.50
CA THR A 59 -13.41 9.02 -1.74
C THR A 59 -12.52 7.79 -1.61
N PHE A 60 -12.75 6.94 -0.60
CA PHE A 60 -12.03 5.68 -0.45
C PHE A 60 -12.16 4.78 -1.67
N GLU A 61 -13.33 4.74 -2.31
CA GLU A 61 -13.55 3.99 -3.54
C GLU A 61 -12.63 4.47 -4.67
N SER A 62 -12.53 5.80 -4.87
CA SER A 62 -11.63 6.37 -5.89
C SER A 62 -10.15 6.13 -5.58
N LEU A 63 -9.77 6.14 -4.29
CA LEU A 63 -8.41 5.82 -3.86
C LEU A 63 -8.09 4.34 -4.12
N PHE A 64 -8.99 3.44 -3.72
CA PHE A 64 -8.82 2.00 -3.91
C PHE A 64 -8.82 1.60 -5.38
N HIS A 65 -9.63 2.26 -6.22
CA HIS A 65 -9.55 2.09 -7.67
C HIS A 65 -8.14 2.39 -8.18
N LYS A 66 -7.59 3.57 -7.84
CA LYS A 66 -6.24 3.96 -8.25
C LYS A 66 -5.15 3.04 -7.74
N ILE A 67 -5.24 2.59 -6.48
CA ILE A 67 -4.29 1.62 -5.91
C ILE A 67 -4.36 0.29 -6.67
N ARG A 68 -5.58 -0.21 -6.94
CA ARG A 68 -5.81 -1.49 -7.63
C ARG A 68 -5.32 -1.48 -9.07
N HIS A 69 -5.47 -0.34 -9.75
CA HIS A 69 -5.04 -0.14 -11.13
C HIS A 69 -3.63 0.45 -11.26
N GLN A 70 -2.92 0.67 -10.14
CA GLN A 70 -1.57 1.25 -10.10
C GLN A 70 -1.45 2.61 -10.81
N GLU A 71 -2.51 3.42 -10.75
CA GLU A 71 -2.57 4.78 -11.32
C GLU A 71 -1.89 5.82 -10.40
N ALA A 72 -0.60 5.65 -10.18
CA ALA A 72 0.19 6.56 -9.37
C ALA A 72 0.57 7.84 -10.15
N MET A 73 0.55 8.98 -9.45
CA MET A 73 1.02 10.25 -9.98
C MET A 73 2.55 10.34 -9.85
N PHE A 74 3.25 10.43 -10.97
CA PHE A 74 4.69 10.65 -11.00
C PHE A 74 5.01 12.11 -11.35
N PRO A 75 5.73 12.86 -10.51
CA PRO A 75 6.23 14.15 -10.90
C PRO A 75 7.27 14.00 -12.01
N THR A 76 7.29 14.94 -12.95
CA THR A 76 8.17 14.92 -14.14
C THR A 76 9.66 14.96 -13.82
N PHE A 77 10.04 15.39 -12.61
CA PHE A 77 11.43 15.39 -12.14
C PHE A 77 11.92 14.02 -11.65
N LEU A 78 11.01 13.06 -11.40
CA LEU A 78 11.38 11.67 -11.16
C LEU A 78 11.45 10.98 -12.53
N HIS A 79 12.66 10.80 -13.05
CA HIS A 79 12.87 10.00 -14.25
C HIS A 79 12.33 8.56 -14.04
N GLN A 80 11.59 8.08 -15.04
CA GLN A 80 10.80 6.83 -15.06
C GLN A 80 11.59 5.54 -14.76
N GLU A 81 12.92 5.59 -14.73
CA GLU A 81 13.81 4.45 -14.47
C GLU A 81 13.90 4.05 -12.99
N ALA A 82 13.48 4.92 -12.07
CA ALA A 82 13.61 4.63 -10.64
C ALA A 82 12.55 3.66 -10.09
N MET A 83 11.51 3.31 -10.84
CA MET A 83 10.29 2.77 -10.21
C MET A 83 10.05 1.25 -10.27
N PHE A 84 10.48 0.51 -11.29
CA PHE A 84 10.13 -0.91 -11.32
C PHE A 84 11.31 -1.74 -11.81
N PRO A 85 12.12 -2.35 -10.92
CA PRO A 85 12.69 -3.63 -11.28
C PRO A 85 11.49 -4.54 -11.53
N THR A 86 11.25 -4.79 -12.82
CA THR A 86 10.29 -5.73 -13.35
C THR A 86 10.39 -7.05 -12.58
N PHE A 87 9.51 -7.24 -11.60
CA PHE A 87 9.35 -8.54 -10.94
C PHE A 87 8.62 -9.46 -11.92
N HIS A 88 9.37 -10.02 -12.87
CA HIS A 88 9.03 -11.30 -13.48
C HIS A 88 9.42 -12.40 -12.48
N LEU A 89 8.51 -12.72 -11.57
CA LEU A 89 8.45 -13.99 -10.84
C LEU A 89 6.99 -14.42 -10.73
#